data_AF-A0A3B0YIM0-F1
#
_entry.id   AF-A0A3B0YIM0-F1
#
_cell.length_a   1.000
_cell.length_b   1.000
_cell.length_c   1.000
_cell.angle_alpha   90.00
_cell.angle_beta   90.00
_cell.angle_gamma   90.00
#
_symmetry.space_group_name_H-M   'P 1'
#
loop_
_entity.id
_entity.type
_entity.pdbx_description
1 polymer ?
#
loop_
_entity_poly.entity_id
_entity_poly.type
_entity_poly.pdbx_seq_one_letter_code
_entity_poly.pdbx_strand_id
1 'polypeptide(L)'
;MIESKTAGTRFEIPLLHNSVVIFSLNINQRFKHKIVLDRSVEEKENHWLGITFRTSKTFVKFHNQQAFLGDTLLTLADEEQKREFYKLRGKENKETDFYYSRINSLLARVT
;
A
#
# COMPACT_ATOMS: atom_id res chain seq x y z
N MET A 1 -5.17 -13.25 -2.25
CA MET A 1 -4.05 -13.80 -3.04
C MET A 1 -2.73 -13.22 -2.57
N ILE A 2 -1.73 -14.06 -2.34
CA ILE A 2 -0.35 -13.72 -2.00
C ILE A 2 0.57 -14.44 -2.99
N GLU A 3 1.54 -13.73 -3.55
CA GLU A 3 2.46 -14.26 -4.56
C GLU A 3 3.89 -13.82 -4.25
N SER A 4 4.82 -14.76 -4.31
CA SER A 4 6.26 -14.49 -4.18
C SER A 4 6.74 -13.66 -5.36
N LYS A 5 7.55 -12.62 -5.08
CA LYS A 5 8.15 -11.81 -6.14
C LYS A 5 9.24 -12.55 -6.93
N THR A 6 9.82 -13.62 -6.37
CA THR A 6 10.96 -14.35 -6.96
C THR A 6 10.72 -15.84 -7.20
N ALA A 7 9.98 -16.51 -6.32
CA ALA A 7 9.88 -17.97 -6.33
C ALA A 7 8.68 -18.52 -7.12
N GLY A 8 7.82 -17.65 -7.68
CA GLY A 8 6.60 -18.03 -8.39
C GLY A 8 5.51 -18.67 -7.51
N THR A 9 5.78 -18.94 -6.24
CA THR A 9 4.82 -19.52 -5.29
C THR A 9 3.65 -18.56 -5.08
N ARG A 10 2.43 -19.11 -5.14
CA ARG A 10 1.18 -18.39 -4.92
C ARG A 10 0.28 -19.16 -3.99
N PHE A 11 -0.37 -18.47 -3.08
CA PHE A 11 -1.38 -19.03 -2.17
C PHE A 11 -2.42 -17.97 -1.80
N GLU A 12 -3.47 -18.39 -1.10
CA GLU A 12 -4.58 -17.53 -0.71
C GLU A 12 -4.83 -17.64 0.79
N ILE A 13 -5.25 -16.53 1.40
CA ILE A 13 -5.69 -16.47 2.80
C ILE A 13 -7.14 -15.99 2.74
N PRO A 14 -8.10 -16.77 3.27
CA PRO A 14 -9.49 -16.33 3.33
C PRO A 14 -9.63 -15.16 4.33
N LEU A 15 -10.31 -14.10 3.91
CA LEU A 15 -10.60 -12.93 4.74
C LEU A 15 -11.96 -13.11 5.44
N LEU A 16 -11.99 -14.02 6.41
CA LEU A 16 -13.20 -14.35 7.17
C LEU A 16 -13.67 -13.16 8.02
N HIS A 17 -14.95 -13.16 8.39
CA HIS A 17 -15.50 -12.14 9.30
C HIS A 17 -14.72 -12.10 10.62
N ASN A 18 -14.42 -10.89 11.12
CA ASN A 18 -13.63 -10.63 12.33
C ASN A 18 -12.23 -11.26 12.34
N SER A 19 -11.68 -11.58 11.17
CA SER A 19 -10.29 -12.04 11.05
C SER A 19 -9.32 -10.87 10.95
N VAL A 20 -8.08 -11.10 11.36
CA VAL A 20 -6.98 -10.15 11.24
C VAL A 20 -5.83 -10.84 10.50
N VAL A 21 -5.33 -10.17 9.46
CA VAL A 21 -4.13 -10.60 8.74
C VAL A 21 -3.03 -9.59 8.98
N ILE A 22 -1.89 -10.06 9.48
CA ILE A 22 -0.74 -9.22 9.81
C ILE A 22 0.36 -9.44 8.77
N PHE A 23 0.82 -8.35 8.17
CA PHE A 23 1.97 -8.37 7.26
C PHE A 23 3.16 -7.70 7.91
N SER A 24 4.27 -8.43 8.05
CA SER A 24 5.55 -7.83 8.43
C SER A 24 6.20 -7.11 7.25
N LEU A 25 7.14 -6.20 7.54
CA LEU A 25 7.91 -5.53 6.49
C LEU A 25 8.68 -6.54 5.61
N ASN A 26 9.27 -7.57 6.23
CA ASN A 26 9.98 -8.62 5.50
C ASN A 26 9.06 -9.40 4.54
N ILE A 27 7.83 -9.69 4.97
CA ILE A 27 6.84 -10.34 4.10
C ILE A 27 6.41 -9.41 2.96
N ASN A 28 6.15 -8.13 3.23
CA ASN A 28 5.79 -7.15 2.19
C ASN A 28 6.90 -6.90 1.16
N GLN A 29 8.17 -7.04 1.57
CA GLN A 29 9.32 -6.97 0.64
C GLN A 29 9.35 -8.17 -0.31
N ARG A 30 9.04 -9.37 0.18
CA ARG A 30 9.19 -10.63 -0.57
C ARG A 30 7.94 -11.05 -1.35
N PHE A 31 6.77 -10.59 -0.94
CA PHE A 31 5.49 -10.99 -1.50
C PHE A 31 4.67 -9.78 -1.93
N LYS A 32 3.92 -9.93 -3.03
CA LYS A 32 2.85 -9.02 -3.42
C LYS A 32 1.51 -9.65 -3.07
N HIS A 33 0.55 -8.84 -2.65
CA HIS A 33 -0.78 -9.30 -2.26
C HIS A 33 -1.88 -8.56 -3.00
N LYS A 34 -2.98 -9.25 -3.24
CA LYS A 34 -4.18 -8.71 -3.86
C LYS A 34 -5.41 -9.32 -3.19
N ILE A 35 -6.35 -8.47 -2.81
CA ILE A 35 -7.70 -8.91 -2.43
C ILE A 35 -8.42 -9.29 -3.72
N VAL A 36 -8.90 -10.52 -3.78
CA VAL A 36 -9.60 -11.08 -4.93
C VAL A 36 -10.97 -11.52 -4.45
N LEU A 37 -12.00 -11.20 -5.24
CA LEU A 37 -13.35 -11.70 -4.99
C LEU A 37 -13.40 -13.18 -5.36
N ASP A 38 -13.88 -14.01 -4.44
CA ASP A 38 -14.21 -15.40 -4.77
C ASP A 38 -15.46 -15.42 -5.65
N ARG A 39 -15.32 -15.97 -6.85
CA ARG A 39 -16.40 -16.07 -7.85
C ARG A 39 -17.14 -17.40 -7.80
N SER A 40 -16.71 -18.32 -6.95
CA SER A 40 -17.30 -19.66 -6.83
C SER A 40 -18.53 -19.71 -5.91
N VAL A 41 -18.77 -18.66 -5.13
CA VAL A 41 -19.91 -18.55 -4.20
C VAL A 41 -21.05 -17.80 -4.89
N GLU A 42 -22.22 -18.45 -5.05
CA GLU A 42 -23.41 -17.88 -5.71
C GLU A 42 -24.10 -16.78 -4.87
N GLU A 43 -23.96 -16.82 -3.55
CA GLU A 43 -24.52 -15.81 -2.65
C GLU A 43 -23.71 -14.50 -2.70
N LYS A 44 -24.34 -13.48 -3.30
CA LYS A 44 -23.78 -12.14 -3.50
C LYS A 44 -23.90 -11.23 -2.28
N GLU A 45 -24.55 -11.67 -1.20
CA GLU A 45 -24.74 -10.86 0.00
C GLU A 45 -23.54 -10.94 0.94
N ASN A 46 -22.48 -10.19 0.64
CA ASN A 46 -21.42 -9.96 1.61
C ASN A 46 -20.90 -8.53 1.46
N HIS A 47 -21.64 -7.56 2.03
CA HIS A 47 -21.06 -6.24 2.30
C HIS A 47 -19.84 -6.43 3.20
N TRP A 48 -18.66 -6.23 2.63
CA TRP A 48 -17.39 -6.44 3.32
C TRP A 48 -16.75 -5.10 3.64
N LEU A 49 -16.44 -4.89 4.92
CA LEU A 49 -15.65 -3.76 5.39
C LEU A 49 -14.27 -4.25 5.84
N GLY A 50 -13.24 -3.84 5.12
CA GLY A 50 -11.86 -4.02 5.53
C GLY A 50 -11.29 -2.73 6.13
N ILE A 51 -10.64 -2.83 7.28
CA ILE A 51 -9.89 -1.73 7.88
C ILE A 51 -8.41 -2.10 7.85
N THR A 52 -7.57 -1.24 7.26
CA THR A 52 -6.12 -1.47 7.22
C THR A 52 -5.42 -0.44 8.12
N PHE A 53 -4.75 -0.93 9.17
CA PHE A 53 -3.88 -0.11 10.01
C PHE A 53 -2.46 -0.15 9.48
N ARG A 54 -1.82 1.02 9.34
CA ARG A 54 -0.42 1.15 8.94
C ARG A 54 0.26 2.22 9.76
N THR A 55 1.47 1.91 10.20
CA THR A 55 2.36 2.89 10.82
C THR A 55 3.36 3.38 9.77
N SER A 56 3.38 4.69 9.55
CA SER A 56 4.43 5.33 8.77
C SER A 56 5.64 5.60 9.67
N LYS A 57 6.86 5.34 9.18
CA LYS A 57 8.10 5.81 9.83
C LYS A 57 8.35 7.30 9.60
N THR A 58 7.58 7.89 8.69
CA THR A 58 7.69 9.26 8.23
C THR A 58 6.79 10.13 9.10
N PHE A 59 7.38 10.97 9.95
CA PHE A 59 6.65 11.89 10.82
C PHE A 59 6.37 13.21 10.08
N VAL A 60 5.10 13.60 10.05
CA VAL A 60 4.66 14.90 9.52
C VAL A 60 4.53 15.88 10.69
N LYS A 61 5.21 17.01 10.60
CA LYS A 61 5.10 18.11 11.56
C LYS A 61 4.21 19.19 10.99
N PHE A 62 3.37 19.80 11.83
CA PHE A 62 2.54 20.92 11.43
C PHE A 62 3.04 22.20 12.08
N HIS A 63 3.28 23.23 11.27
CA HIS A 63 3.62 24.58 11.74
C HIS A 63 2.80 25.58 10.93
N ASN A 64 2.09 26.50 11.60
CA ASN A 64 1.23 27.50 10.96
C ASN A 64 0.26 26.90 9.92
N GLN A 65 -0.39 25.77 10.26
CA GLN A 65 -1.31 25.02 9.38
C GLN A 65 -0.67 24.40 8.12
N GLN A 66 0.65 24.44 8.01
CA GLN A 66 1.40 23.82 6.92
C GLN A 66 2.05 22.51 7.37
N ALA A 67 2.01 21.50 6.50
CA ALA A 67 2.56 20.18 6.77
C ALA A 67 4.01 20.09 6.27
N PHE A 68 4.91 19.61 7.12
CA PHE A 68 6.34 19.47 6.83
C PHE A 68 6.80 18.03 7.03
N LEU A 69 7.65 17.57 6.12
CA LEU A 69 8.44 16.36 6.27
C LEU A 69 9.90 16.72 6.53
N GLY A 70 10.35 16.57 7.78
CA GLY A 70 11.62 17.17 8.21
C GLY A 70 11.52 18.68 8.07
N ASP A 71 12.42 19.27 7.27
CA ASP A 71 12.43 20.71 6.95
C ASP A 71 11.80 21.02 5.58
N THR A 72 11.21 20.02 4.92
CA THR A 72 10.60 20.17 3.59
C THR A 72 9.09 20.37 3.69
N LEU A 73 8.57 21.46 3.12
CA LEU A 73 7.13 21.70 3.00
C LEU A 73 6.50 20.62 2.10
N LEU A 74 5.44 19.97 2.58
CA LEU A 74 4.66 19.02 1.80
C LEU A 74 3.63 19.77 0.96
N THR A 75 3.68 19.55 -0.34
CA THR A 75 2.70 20.07 -1.31
C THR A 75 1.87 18.95 -1.90
N LEU A 76 0.71 19.28 -2.48
CA LEU A 76 -0.05 18.29 -3.26
C LEU A 76 0.72 17.94 -4.52
N ALA A 77 0.77 16.64 -4.83
CA ALA A 77 1.43 16.17 -6.03
C ALA A 77 0.68 16.62 -7.30
N ASP A 78 1.43 17.11 -8.29
CA ASP A 78 0.92 17.33 -9.64
C ASP A 78 0.77 16.00 -10.43
N GLU A 79 0.27 16.07 -11.66
CA GLU A 79 0.06 14.88 -12.49
C GLU A 79 1.35 14.14 -12.88
N GLU A 80 2.45 14.88 -13.04
CA GLU A 80 3.75 14.27 -13.35
C GLU A 80 4.28 13.50 -12.14
N GLN A 81 4.28 14.13 -10.97
CA GLN A 81 4.68 13.53 -9.71
C GLN A 81 3.81 12.32 -9.34
N LYS A 82 2.48 12.39 -9.58
CA LYS A 82 1.56 11.25 -9.46
C LYS A 82 2.02 10.09 -10.35
N ARG A 83 2.27 10.36 -11.63
CA ARG A 83 2.70 9.35 -12.61
C ARG A 83 4.02 8.71 -12.21
N GLU A 84 5.00 9.50 -11.77
CA GLU A 84 6.29 8.99 -11.29
C GLU A 84 6.12 8.10 -10.06
N PHE A 85 5.31 8.53 -9.09
CA PHE A 85 5.02 7.71 -7.91
C PHE A 85 4.38 6.36 -8.28
N TYR A 86 3.45 6.32 -9.23
CA TYR A 86 2.86 5.05 -9.68
C TYR A 86 3.88 4.14 -10.39
N LYS A 87 4.87 4.70 -11.09
CA LYS A 87 6.00 3.91 -11.60
C LYS A 87 6.82 3.30 -10.46
N LEU A 88 7.11 4.08 -9.41
CA LEU A 88 7.82 3.61 -8.21
C LEU A 88 7.03 2.51 -7.48
N ARG A 89 5.72 2.68 -7.31
CA ARG A 89 4.81 1.63 -6.80
C ARG A 89 4.85 0.36 -7.63
N GLY A 90 4.95 0.48 -8.95
CA GLY A 90 5.12 -0.66 -9.85
C GLY A 90 6.43 -1.42 -9.59
N LYS A 91 7.53 -0.69 -9.35
CA LYS A 91 8.83 -1.28 -9.00
C LYS A 91 8.81 -1.93 -7.61
N GLU A 92 8.25 -1.24 -6.60
CA GLU A 92 8.03 -1.78 -5.25
C GLU A 92 7.36 -3.16 -5.28
N ASN A 93 6.36 -3.34 -6.15
CA ASN A 93 5.62 -4.59 -6.28
C ASN A 93 6.39 -5.72 -6.98
N LYS A 94 7.41 -5.40 -7.77
CA LYS A 94 8.20 -6.37 -8.57
C LYS A 94 9.51 -6.75 -7.89
N GLU A 95 10.15 -5.80 -7.23
CA GLU A 95 11.49 -5.93 -6.68
C GLU A 95 11.44 -6.28 -5.17
N THR A 96 12.43 -7.04 -4.69
CA THR A 96 12.58 -7.41 -3.27
C THR A 96 13.32 -6.35 -2.47
N ASP A 97 14.24 -5.64 -3.11
CA ASP A 97 15.16 -4.68 -2.48
C ASP A 97 14.91 -3.24 -2.96
N PHE A 98 13.63 -2.92 -3.19
CA PHE A 98 13.23 -1.59 -3.64
C PHE A 98 13.33 -0.56 -2.51
N TYR A 99 13.97 0.57 -2.82
CA TYR A 99 14.04 1.73 -1.94
C TYR A 99 13.40 2.94 -2.63
N TYR A 100 12.53 3.63 -1.89
CA TYR A 100 12.01 4.92 -2.34
C TYR A 100 13.12 5.97 -2.25
N SER A 101 13.35 6.68 -3.37
CA SER A 101 14.05 7.96 -3.35
C SER A 101 13.23 8.99 -2.55
N ARG A 102 13.85 10.10 -2.15
CA ARG A 102 13.17 11.14 -1.35
C ARG A 102 11.91 11.63 -2.06
N ILE A 103 10.76 11.53 -1.39
CA ILE A 103 9.46 12.06 -1.85
C ILE A 103 9.16 13.33 -1.02
N ASN A 104 8.80 14.41 -1.69
CA ASN A 104 8.48 15.71 -1.10
C ASN A 104 7.02 16.16 -1.36
N SER A 105 6.23 15.36 -2.08
CA SER A 105 4.84 15.65 -2.37
C SER A 105 3.90 14.61 -1.76
N LEU A 106 2.68 15.05 -1.45
CA LEU A 106 1.63 14.23 -0.88
C LEU A 106 0.62 13.85 -1.96
N LEU A 107 0.26 12.57 -1.98
CA LEU A 107 -0.81 12.05 -2.82
C LEU A 107 -2.10 11.99 -2.02
N ALA A 108 -3.02 12.90 -2.31
CA ALA A 108 -4.40 12.78 -1.86
C ALA A 108 -5.17 11.96 -2.89
N ARG A 109 -5.70 10.80 -2.48
CA ARG A 109 -6.67 10.04 -3.25
C ARG A 109 -7.88 9.82 -2.36
N VAL A 110 -8.96 10.56 -2.64
CA VAL A 110 -10.27 10.25 -2.09
C VAL A 110 -10.82 9.12 -2.97
N THR A 111 -10.93 7.92 -2.41
CA THR A 111 -11.58 6.77 -3.04
C THR A 111 -13.02 6.67 -2.61
#